data_AF-A0A2R6CTW0-F1
#
_entry.id   AF-A0A2R6CTW0-F1
#
_cell.length_a   1.000
_cell.length_b   1.000
_cell.length_c   1.000
_cell.angle_alpha   90.00
_cell.angle_beta   90.00
_cell.angle_gamma   90.00
#
_symmetry.space_group_name_H-M   'P 1'
#
loop_
_entity.id
_entity.type
_entity.pdbx_description
1 polymer ?
#
loop_
_entity_poly.entity_id
_entity_poly.type
_entity_poly.pdbx_seq_one_letter_code
_entity_poly.pdbx_strand_id
1 'polypeptide(L)' 'MVELEAVRHLTVTALVVVGAFFLAVGTIGLLRFPNVYNRMHATSKPTTLGTAAVF' A
#
# COMPACT_ATOMS: atom_id res chain seq x y z
N MET A 1 -10.08 14.47 25.31
CA MET A 1 -9.00 15.02 24.45
C MET A 1 -8.04 13.90 24.07
N VAL A 2 -7.45 13.19 25.04
CA VAL A 2 -6.55 12.03 24.84
C VAL A 2 -7.14 10.91 23.98
N GLU A 3 -8.41 10.53 24.19
CA GLU A 3 -9.07 9.45 23.42
C GLU A 3 -9.15 9.74 21.90
N LEU A 4 -9.41 11.00 21.50
CA LEU A 4 -9.42 11.37 20.08
C LEU A 4 -8.03 11.28 19.46
N GLU A 5 -6.98 11.58 20.22
CA GLU A 5 -5.60 11.48 19.75
C GLU A 5 -5.21 10.02 19.54
N ALA A 6 -5.55 9.15 20.49
CA ALA A 6 -5.30 7.71 20.37
C ALA A 6 -5.99 7.11 19.12
N VAL A 7 -7.25 7.46 18.87
CA VAL A 7 -7.99 7.02 17.67
C VAL A 7 -7.35 7.55 16.38
N ARG A 8 -6.89 8.80 16.37
CA ARG A 8 -6.18 9.39 15.22
C ARG A 8 -4.90 8.64 14.93
N HIS A 9 -4.08 8.38 15.95
CA HIS A 9 -2.83 7.64 15.80
C HIS A 9 -3.07 6.23 15.27
N LEU A 10 -4.02 5.48 15.87
CA LEU A 10 -4.37 4.14 15.43
C LEU A 10 -4.80 4.11 13.94
N THR A 11 -5.66 5.05 13.54
CA THR A 11 -6.15 5.15 12.15
C THR A 11 -5.01 5.41 11.17
N VAL A 12 -4.13 6.36 11.49
CA VAL A 12 -2.97 6.69 10.64
C VAL A 12 -2.02 5.51 10.55
N THR A 13 -1.69 4.85 11.67
CA THR A 13 -0.79 3.69 11.65
C THR A 13 -1.39 2.54 10.84
N ALA A 14 -2.70 2.27 10.98
CA ALA A 14 -3.39 1.26 10.19
C ALA A 14 -3.34 1.57 8.68
N LEU A 15 -3.64 2.81 8.28
CA LEU A 15 -3.59 3.23 6.88
C LEU A 15 -2.18 3.08 6.29
N VAL A 16 -1.15 3.53 7.01
CA VAL A 16 0.25 3.45 6.57
C VAL A 16 0.70 2.00 6.42
N VAL A 17 0.35 1.11 7.37
CA VAL A 17 0.70 -0.31 7.30
C VAL A 17 0.04 -0.97 6.08
N VAL A 18 -1.24 -0.69 5.85
CA VAL A 18 -1.98 -1.22 4.69
C VAL A 18 -1.37 -0.69 3.39
N GLY A 19 -1.04 0.59 3.33
CA GLY A 19 -0.43 1.20 2.15
C GLY A 19 0.95 0.63 1.85
N ALA A 20 1.79 0.46 2.88
CA ALA A 20 3.10 -0.18 2.76
C ALA A 20 3.00 -1.64 2.28
N PHE A 21 2.00 -2.39 2.76
CA PHE A 21 1.74 -3.75 2.29
C PHE A 21 1.43 -3.78 0.79
N PHE A 22 0.53 -2.92 0.31
CA PHE A 22 0.19 -2.88 -1.12
C PHE A 22 1.36 -2.44 -2.00
N LEU A 23 2.17 -1.47 -1.56
CA LEU A 23 3.40 -1.06 -2.24
C LEU A 23 4.40 -2.23 -2.33
N ALA A 24 4.61 -2.95 -1.23
CA ALA A 24 5.52 -4.11 -1.20
C ALA A 24 5.05 -5.22 -2.14
N VAL A 25 3.74 -5.55 -2.14
CA VAL A 25 3.17 -6.53 -3.07
C VAL A 25 3.35 -6.10 -4.53
N GLY A 26 3.17 -4.81 -4.84
CA GLY A 26 3.44 -4.26 -6.18
C GLY A 26 4.89 -4.45 -6.61
N THR A 27 5.85 -4.16 -5.72
CA THR A 27 7.29 -4.37 -5.99
C THR A 27 7.63 -5.85 -6.16
N ILE A 28 7.09 -6.73 -5.33
CA ILE A 28 7.29 -8.18 -5.44
C ILE A 28 6.72 -8.70 -6.76
N GLY A 29 5.52 -8.25 -7.15
CA GLY A 29 4.90 -8.58 -8.42
C GLY A 29 5.73 -8.12 -9.63
N LEU A 30 6.32 -6.93 -9.55
CA LEU A 30 7.25 -6.43 -10.56
C LEU A 30 8.49 -7.34 -10.70
N LEU A 31 9.04 -7.85 -9.59
CA LEU A 31 10.25 -8.68 -9.63
C LEU A 31 9.95 -10.14 -10.04
N ARG A 32 8.78 -10.67 -9.69
CA ARG A 32 8.43 -12.07 -9.92
C ARG A 32 7.89 -12.37 -11.32
N PHE A 33 7.18 -11.43 -11.96
CA PHE A 33 6.51 -11.73 -13.23
C PHE A 33 7.45 -11.59 -14.44
N PRO A 34 7.49 -12.58 -15.34
CA PRO A 34 8.42 -12.60 -16.48
C PRO A 34 8.01 -11.71 -17.65
N ASN A 35 6.70 -11.41 -17.79
CA ASN A 35 6.16 -10.66 -18.93
C ASN A 35 5.77 -9.21 -18.55
N VAL A 36 6.04 -8.27 -19.45
CA VAL A 36 5.79 -6.83 -19.24
C VAL A 36 4.34 -6.53 -18.87
N TYR A 37 3.36 -7.15 -19.55
CA TYR A 37 1.94 -6.96 -19.23
C TYR A 37 1.58 -7.47 -17.83
N ASN A 38 2.13 -8.61 -17.42
CA ASN A 38 1.88 -9.16 -16.08
C ASN A 38 2.55 -8.30 -14.99
N ARG A 39 3.72 -7.72 -15.28
CA ARG A 39 4.39 -6.76 -14.39
C ARG A 39 3.57 -5.48 -14.25
N MET A 40 3.08 -4.92 -15.36
CA MET A 40 2.23 -3.71 -15.34
C MET A 40 0.92 -3.93 -14.59
N HIS A 41 0.25 -5.07 -14.80
CA HIS A 41 -0.97 -5.40 -14.06
C HIS A 41 -0.68 -5.59 -12.56
N ALA A 42 0.46 -6.18 -12.21
CA ALA A 42 0.88 -6.39 -10.84
C ALA A 42 1.34 -5.11 -10.12
N THR A 43 1.82 -4.08 -10.82
CA THR A 43 2.18 -2.80 -10.21
C THR A 43 1.06 -1.77 -10.22
N SER A 44 0.26 -1.66 -11.28
CA SER A 44 -0.75 -0.60 -11.41
C SER A 44 -1.78 -0.61 -10.26
N LYS A 45 -2.40 -1.76 -9.97
CA LYS A 45 -3.44 -1.85 -8.92
C LYS A 45 -2.88 -1.65 -7.50
N PRO A 46 -1.82 -2.36 -7.08
CA PRO A 46 -1.33 -2.24 -5.72
C PRO A 46 -0.65 -0.90 -5.45
N THR A 47 0.01 -0.30 -6.45
CA THR A 47 0.67 1.01 -6.27
C THR A 47 -0.36 2.12 -6.09
N THR A 48 -1.46 2.15 -6.86
CA THR A 48 -2.50 3.17 -6.67
C THR A 48 -3.18 3.06 -5.30
N LEU A 49 -3.54 1.85 -4.86
CA LEU A 49 -4.13 1.63 -3.54
C LEU A 49 -3.13 1.91 -2.41
N GLY A 50 -1.86 1.54 -2.61
CA GLY A 50 -0.79 1.79 -1.65
C GLY A 50 -0.52 3.28 -1.44
N THR A 51 -0.38 4.04 -2.53
CA THR A 51 -0.20 5.49 -2.47
C THR A 51 -1.42 6.17 -1.84
N ALA A 52 -2.65 5.77 -2.19
CA ALA A 52 -3.87 6.34 -1.61
C ALA A 52 -4.07 6.05 -0.12
N ALA A 53 -3.42 5.01 0.42
CA ALA A 53 -3.48 4.68 1.84
C ALA A 53 -2.35 5.33 2.66
N VAL A 54 -1.24 5.72 2.01
CA VAL A 54 -0.09 6.38 2.66
C VAL A 54 -0.19 7.92 2.59
N PHE A 55 -0.68 8.47 1.49
CA PHE A 55 -0.79 9.90 1.21
C PHE A 55 -2.23 10.39 1.28
#